data_AF-A0A2V8SN36-F1
#
_entry.id   AF-A0A2V8SN36-F1
#
_cell.length_a   1.000
_cell.length_b   1.000
_cell.length_c   1.000
_cell.angle_alpha   90.00
_cell.angle_beta   90.00
_cell.angle_gamma   90.00
#
_symmetry.space_group_name_H-M   'P 1'
#
loop_
_entity.id
_entity.type
_entity.pdbx_description
1 polymer ?
#
loop_
_entity_poly.entity_id
_entity_poly.type
_entity_poly.pdbx_seq_one_letter_code
_entity_poly.pdbx_strand_id
1 'polypeptide(L)' 'MKRKVKTYTISAVAELYDIHPQTLRLYEREGLLKPSRSVGNTRLFEDGDLERLEVILSLTRDLGVNLAGVE' A
#
# COMPACT_ATOMS: atom_id res chain seq x y z
N MET A 1 22.03 -5.35 -19.05
CA MET A 1 22.08 -4.72 -17.71
C MET A 1 20.67 -4.74 -17.11
N LYS A 2 20.47 -5.29 -15.91
CA LYS A 2 19.15 -5.25 -15.24
C LYS A 2 18.91 -3.82 -14.70
N ARG A 3 17.79 -3.20 -15.08
CA ARG A 3 17.37 -1.89 -14.53
C ARG A 3 17.08 -2.09 -13.04
N LYS A 4 17.68 -1.28 -12.17
CA LYS A 4 17.39 -1.31 -10.74
C LYS A 4 15.98 -0.75 -10.53
N VAL A 5 15.03 -1.60 -10.18
CA VAL A 5 13.65 -1.19 -9.88
C VAL A 5 13.67 -0.44 -8.54
N LYS A 6 12.97 0.70 -8.48
CA LYS A 6 12.82 1.47 -7.25
C LYS A 6 11.82 0.75 -6.36
N THR A 7 12.20 0.52 -5.11
CA THR A 7 11.35 -0.15 -4.13
C THR A 7 11.16 0.71 -2.89
N TYR A 8 10.02 0.55 -2.24
CA TYR A 8 9.62 1.31 -1.06
C TYR A 8 9.29 0.35 0.08
N THR A 9 9.63 0.73 1.31
CA THR A 9 9.24 -0.04 2.51
C THR A 9 7.80 0.27 2.90
N ILE A 10 7.18 -0.59 3.69
CA ILE A 10 5.82 -0.35 4.19
C ILE A 10 5.68 0.99 4.93
N SER A 11 6.72 1.42 5.68
CA SER A 11 6.70 2.69 6.38
C SER A 11 6.75 3.87 5.41
N ALA A 12 7.58 3.79 4.37
CA ALA A 12 7.65 4.85 3.35
C ALA A 12 6.34 4.99 2.56
N VAL A 13 5.69 3.87 2.22
CA VAL A 13 4.38 3.91 1.54
C VAL A 13 3.28 4.45 2.46
N ALA A 14 3.28 4.04 3.73
CA ALA A 14 2.34 4.54 4.72
C ALA A 14 2.42 6.06 4.89
N GLU A 15 3.64 6.61 4.96
CA GLU A 15 3.88 8.06 5.03
C GLU A 15 3.47 8.76 3.73
N LEU A 16 3.82 8.21 2.56
CA LEU A 16 3.52 8.80 1.25
C LEU A 16 2.01 8.94 0.99
N TYR A 17 1.21 7.98 1.46
CA TYR A 17 -0.24 7.95 1.25
C TYR A 17 -1.06 8.40 2.47
N ASP A 18 -0.38 8.82 3.54
CA ASP A 18 -0.98 9.19 4.83
C ASP A 18 -1.97 8.12 5.34
N ILE A 19 -1.52 6.87 5.40
CA ILE A 19 -2.32 5.75 5.88
C ILE A 19 -1.55 4.92 6.91
N HIS A 20 -2.28 4.32 7.85
CA HIS A 20 -1.65 3.47 8.85
C HIS A 20 -1.03 2.20 8.20
N PRO A 21 0.18 1.76 8.58
CA PRO A 21 0.80 0.55 8.02
C PRO A 21 -0.04 -0.73 8.17
N GLN A 22 -0.94 -0.78 9.15
CA GLN A 22 -1.88 -1.89 9.30
C GLN A 22 -2.86 -2.00 8.15
N THR A 23 -3.25 -0.88 7.54
CA THR A 23 -4.12 -0.85 6.36
C THR A 23 -3.44 -1.50 5.16
N LEU A 24 -2.15 -1.22 4.94
CA LEU A 24 -1.36 -1.89 3.91
C LEU A 24 -1.24 -3.41 4.16
N ARG A 25 -1.05 -3.82 5.42
CA ARG A 25 -1.03 -5.25 5.80
C ARG A 25 -2.38 -5.93 5.61
N LEU A 26 -3.48 -5.22 5.86
CA LEU A 26 -4.82 -5.70 5.58
C LEU A 26 -4.98 -5.96 4.08
N TYR A 27 -4.67 -4.97 3.22
CA TYR A 27 -4.77 -5.13 1.78
C TYR A 27 -3.87 -6.26 1.24
N GLU A 28 -2.67 -6.44 1.77
CA GLU A 28 -1.83 -7.61 1.43
C GLU A 28 -2.51 -8.93 1.83
N ARG A 29 -3.04 -9.02 3.06
CA ARG A 29 -3.70 -10.24 3.57
C ARG A 29 -4.94 -10.60 2.75
N GLU A 30 -5.73 -9.61 2.34
CA GLU A 30 -6.90 -9.79 1.48
C GLU A 30 -6.50 -10.01 0.00
N GLY A 31 -5.20 -10.06 -0.33
CA GLY A 31 -4.70 -10.30 -1.68
C GLY A 31 -4.86 -9.12 -2.64
N LEU A 32 -5.25 -7.95 -2.13
CA LEU A 32 -5.38 -6.70 -2.88
C LEU A 32 -4.03 -6.07 -3.19
N LEU A 33 -2.99 -6.32 -2.38
CA LEU A 33 -1.61 -5.98 -2.67
C LEU A 33 -0.73 -7.23 -2.62
N LYS A 34 0.33 -7.26 -3.43
CA LYS A 34 1.26 -8.41 -3.49
C LYS A 34 2.72 -7.95 -3.53
N PRO A 35 3.17 -7.13 -2.55
CA PRO A 35 4.53 -6.63 -2.53
C PRO A 35 5.52 -7.79 -2.47
N SER A 36 6.66 -7.60 -3.13
CA SER A 36 7.77 -8.53 -3.00
C SER A 36 8.40 -8.46 -1.60
N ARG A 37 9.30 -9.39 -1.30
CA ARG A 37 10.04 -9.41 -0.04
C ARG A 37 11.53 -9.43 -0.31
N SER A 38 12.27 -8.59 0.42
CA SER A 38 13.73 -8.65 0.48
C SER A 38 14.19 -9.96 1.14
N VAL A 39 15.50 -10.25 1.04
CA VAL A 39 16.13 -11.38 1.75
C VAL A 39 15.90 -11.33 3.26
N GLY A 40 15.84 -10.12 3.85
CA GLY A 40 15.53 -9.90 5.27
C GLY A 40 14.02 -9.91 5.59
N ASN A 41 13.17 -10.47 4.72
CA ASN A 41 11.72 -10.54 4.87
C ASN A 41 10.98 -9.19 4.97
N THR A 42 11.65 -8.08 4.64
CA THR A 42 11.01 -6.75 4.55
C THR A 42 10.19 -6.64 3.27
N ARG A 43 8.96 -6.13 3.38
CA ARG A 43 8.08 -5.86 2.23
C ARG A 43 8.65 -4.74 1.37
N LEU A 44 8.67 -4.96 0.07
CA LEU A 44 9.13 -4.04 -0.95
C LEU A 44 8.01 -3.82 -1.96
N PHE A 45 7.50 -2.60 -1.96
CA PHE A 45 6.51 -2.13 -2.92
C PHE A 45 7.23 -1.55 -4.12
N GLU A 46 6.78 -1.86 -5.32
CA GLU A 46 7.25 -1.23 -6.57
C GLU A 46 6.23 -0.19 -7.05
N ASP A 47 6.58 0.57 -8.09
CA ASP A 47 5.68 1.61 -8.62
C ASP A 47 4.31 1.04 -9.02
N GLY A 48 4.23 -0.18 -9.56
CA GLY A 48 2.96 -0.84 -9.88
C GLY A 48 2.11 -1.23 -8.65
N ASP A 49 2.72 -1.46 -7.49
CA ASP A 49 1.96 -1.66 -6.25
C ASP A 49 1.34 -0.35 -5.76
N LEU A 50 2.03 0.78 -5.98
CA LEU A 50 1.56 2.11 -5.62
C LEU A 50 0.39 2.55 -6.49
N GLU A 51 0.46 2.33 -7.80
CA GLU A 51 -0.67 2.54 -8.72
C GLU A 51 -1.90 1.74 -8.29
N ARG A 52 -1.70 0.48 -7.91
CA ARG A 52 -2.79 -0.37 -7.41
C ARG A 52 -3.34 0.11 -6.07
N LEU A 53 -2.47 0.55 -5.16
CA LEU A 53 -2.87 1.14 -3.88
C LEU A 53 -3.74 2.38 -4.11
N GLU A 54 -3.38 3.24 -5.06
CA GLU A 54 -4.15 4.45 -5.37
C GLU A 54 -5.56 4.12 -5.86
N VAL A 55 -5.71 3.09 -6.70
CA VAL A 55 -7.03 2.58 -7.12
C VAL A 55 -7.82 2.02 -5.93
N ILE A 56 -7.18 1.28 -5.02
CA ILE A 56 -7.86 0.76 -3.82
C ILE A 56 -8.34 1.93 -2.94
N LEU A 57 -7.49 2.93 -2.75
CA LEU A 57 -7.80 4.09 -1.93
C LEU A 57 -8.90 4.96 -2.53
N SER A 58 -8.92 5.19 -3.85
CA SER A 58 -10.00 5.93 -4.50
C SER A 58 -11.33 5.21 -4.34
N LEU A 59 -11.37 3.90 -4.66
CA LEU A 59 -12.59 3.09 -4.51
C LEU A 59 -13.08 3.03 -3.06
N THR A 60 -12.18 2.94 -2.08
CA THR A 60 -12.56 2.85 -0.66
C THR A 60 -12.90 4.21 -0.03
N ARG A 61 -12.33 5.31 -0.50
CA ARG A 61 -12.71 6.67 -0.08
C ARG A 61 -14.05 7.08 -0.67
N ASP A 62 -14.29 6.74 -1.93
CA ASP A 62 -15.55 7.04 -2.62
C ASP A 62 -16.72 6.21 -2.07
N LEU A 63 -16.48 4.95 -1.65
CA LEU A 63 -17.48 4.15 -0.92
C LEU A 63 -17.55 4.46 0.58
N GLY A 64 -16.51 5.08 1.14
CA GLY A 64 -16.29 5.24 2.58
C GLY A 64 -16.49 6.66 3.11
N VAL A 65 -17.22 7.50 2.38
CA VAL A 65 -17.65 8.81 2.89
C VAL A 65 -18.45 8.56 4.19
N ASN A 66 -17.85 8.95 5.32
CA ASN A 66 -18.35 8.89 6.72
C ASN A 66 -17.87 7.76 7.64
N LEU A 67 -16.55 7.54 7.78
CA LEU A 67 -15.99 7.08 9.07
C LEU A 67 -15.46 8.22 9.94
N ALA A 68 -15.43 9.45 9.41
CA ALA A 68 -15.24 10.69 10.18
C ALA A 68 -16.58 11.34 10.64
N GLY A 69 -17.71 10.65 10.46
CA GLY A 69 -19.05 11.15 10.77
C GLY A 69 -19.84 10.30 11.76
N VAL A 70 -19.16 9.48 12.58
CA VAL A 70 -19.78 8.80 13.72
C VAL A 70 -18.90 9.11 14.94
N GLU A 71 -19.27 10.18 15.65
CA GLU A 71 -18.93 10.37 17.06
C GLU A 71 -19.65 9.33 17.92
#